data_AF-A0A5J4PAD9-F1
#
_entry.id   AF-A0A5J4PAD9-F1
#
_cell.length_a   1.000
_cell.length_b   1.000
_cell.length_c   1.000
_cell.angle_alpha   90.00
_cell.angle_beta   90.00
_cell.angle_gamma   90.00
#
_symmetry.space_group_name_H-M   'P 1'
#
loop_
_entity.id
_entity.type
_entity.pdbx_description
1 polymer ?
#
loop_
_entity_poly.entity_id
_entity_poly.type
_entity_poly.pdbx_seq_one_letter_code
_entity_poly.pdbx_strand_id
1 'polypeptide(L)'
;GCKVASDAAEAIGIGLQAFCIPGSVAEDRKVGFGHGNLAARLLREETKCFAFLAGHESFAAAEGAIKIAAKADKVRKEPLRCILNGLGKDAAQIISRINGFTYVQTEFDYFSGELKVVREIAYSDGPRAKVRCYGADDVREGVAIMHKESVDVSITGNSTNPTRFQHPVAGTYKKECTEMKKMYFSVASGGGTG
;
A
#
# COMPACT_ATOMS: atom_id res chain seq x y z
N GLY A 1 -10.23 -21.39 19.85
CA GLY A 1 -9.70 -20.90 18.56
C GLY A 1 -10.31 -19.56 18.23
N CYS A 2 -9.60 -18.72 17.45
CA CYS A 2 -10.11 -17.42 17.00
C CYS A 2 -11.38 -17.60 16.16
N LYS A 3 -12.38 -16.74 16.37
CA LYS A 3 -13.66 -16.77 15.64
C LYS A 3 -13.70 -15.77 14.47
N VAL A 4 -12.77 -14.82 14.44
CA VAL A 4 -12.67 -13.76 13.44
C VAL A 4 -11.34 -13.90 12.69
N ALA A 5 -11.36 -13.67 11.37
CA ALA A 5 -10.19 -13.83 10.51
C ALA A 5 -9.05 -12.88 10.88
N SER A 6 -9.35 -11.63 11.28
CA SER A 6 -8.35 -10.66 11.74
C SER A 6 -7.61 -11.17 12.99
N ASP A 7 -8.33 -11.72 13.95
CA ASP A 7 -7.76 -12.18 15.22
C ASP A 7 -6.93 -13.45 14.99
N ALA A 8 -7.33 -14.28 14.04
CA ALA A 8 -6.52 -15.41 13.59
C ALA A 8 -5.21 -14.94 12.94
N ALA A 9 -5.25 -13.88 12.11
CA ALA A 9 -4.06 -13.31 11.49
C ALA A 9 -3.08 -12.73 12.53
N GLU A 10 -3.58 -12.03 13.55
CA GLU A 10 -2.75 -11.53 14.66
C GLU A 10 -2.14 -12.69 15.45
N ALA A 11 -2.92 -13.72 15.79
CA ALA A 11 -2.42 -14.91 16.49
C ALA A 11 -1.35 -15.67 15.70
N ILE A 12 -1.52 -15.79 14.37
CA ILE A 12 -0.49 -16.36 13.49
C ILE A 12 0.76 -15.48 13.53
N GLY A 13 0.62 -14.16 13.54
CA GLY A 13 1.75 -13.22 13.69
C GLY A 13 2.53 -13.45 14.99
N ILE A 14 1.84 -13.70 16.11
CA ILE A 14 2.47 -14.08 17.38
C ILE A 14 3.25 -15.39 17.23
N GLY A 15 2.65 -16.39 16.59
CA GLY A 15 3.31 -17.66 16.28
C GLY A 15 4.58 -17.45 15.45
N LEU A 16 4.49 -16.74 14.33
CA LEU A 16 5.63 -16.42 13.47
C LEU A 16 6.74 -15.68 14.23
N GLN A 17 6.35 -14.77 15.12
CA GLN A 17 7.32 -14.02 15.93
C GLN A 17 8.08 -14.94 16.89
N ALA A 18 7.43 -15.94 17.47
CA ALA A 18 8.06 -16.89 18.40
C ALA A 18 9.14 -17.76 17.74
N PHE A 19 9.10 -17.92 16.41
CA PHE A 19 10.13 -18.63 15.64
C PHE A 19 11.27 -17.72 15.15
N CYS A 20 11.23 -16.41 15.44
CA CYS A 20 12.34 -15.52 15.10
C CYS A 20 13.56 -15.84 15.97
N ILE A 21 14.74 -15.96 15.32
CA ILE A 21 15.99 -16.32 16.00
C ILE A 21 16.45 -15.15 16.88
N PRO A 22 16.81 -15.38 18.16
CA PRO A 22 17.36 -14.36 19.03
C PRO A 22 18.56 -13.63 18.41
N GLY A 23 18.56 -12.30 18.46
CA GLY A 23 19.58 -11.43 17.87
C GLY A 23 19.49 -11.27 16.34
N SER A 24 18.51 -11.89 15.68
CA SER A 24 18.29 -11.68 14.25
C SER A 24 17.56 -10.37 13.96
N VAL A 25 17.73 -9.85 12.75
CA VAL A 25 16.97 -8.70 12.23
C VAL A 25 15.46 -8.94 12.32
N ALA A 26 15.02 -10.20 12.20
CA ALA A 26 13.61 -10.57 12.27
C ALA A 26 13.01 -10.43 13.68
N GLU A 27 13.79 -10.75 14.72
CA GLU A 27 13.40 -10.56 16.12
C GLU A 27 13.39 -9.07 16.51
N ASP A 28 14.43 -8.34 16.12
CA ASP A 28 14.58 -6.91 16.41
C ASP A 28 13.44 -6.09 15.79
N ARG A 29 13.18 -6.31 14.50
CA ARG A 29 12.12 -5.61 13.75
C ARG A 29 10.72 -6.13 14.01
N LYS A 30 10.55 -7.13 14.87
CA LYS A 30 9.25 -7.75 15.18
C LYS A 30 8.49 -8.21 13.95
N VAL A 31 9.19 -8.90 13.04
CA VAL A 31 8.69 -9.22 11.70
C VAL A 31 7.43 -10.08 11.71
N GLY A 32 7.32 -11.03 12.63
CA GLY A 32 6.13 -11.87 12.77
C GLY A 32 4.89 -11.06 13.14
N PHE A 33 5.01 -10.17 14.13
CA PHE A 33 3.93 -9.25 14.50
C PHE A 33 3.56 -8.32 13.35
N GLY A 34 4.54 -7.77 12.62
CA GLY A 34 4.29 -6.92 11.46
C GLY A 34 3.44 -7.58 10.38
N HIS A 35 3.75 -8.83 10.03
CA HIS A 35 2.96 -9.59 9.04
C HIS A 35 1.55 -9.91 9.54
N GLY A 36 1.42 -10.31 10.81
CA GLY A 36 0.11 -10.57 11.42
C GLY A 36 -0.77 -9.32 11.43
N ASN A 37 -0.21 -8.17 11.84
CA ASN A 37 -0.90 -6.90 11.89
C ASN A 37 -1.30 -6.40 10.50
N LEU A 38 -0.44 -6.53 9.48
CA LEU A 38 -0.79 -6.19 8.11
C LEU A 38 -1.98 -7.03 7.63
N ALA A 39 -1.88 -8.36 7.77
CA ALA A 39 -2.94 -9.26 7.35
C ALA A 39 -4.25 -8.97 8.09
N ALA A 40 -4.20 -8.73 9.39
CA ALA A 40 -5.35 -8.37 10.19
C ALA A 40 -6.01 -7.06 9.73
N ARG A 41 -5.22 -6.02 9.43
CA ARG A 41 -5.74 -4.75 8.90
C ARG A 41 -6.41 -4.93 7.55
N LEU A 42 -5.80 -5.70 6.63
CA LEU A 42 -6.42 -6.00 5.34
C LEU A 42 -7.71 -6.83 5.47
N LEU A 43 -7.90 -7.56 6.56
CA LEU A 43 -9.12 -8.33 6.84
C LEU A 43 -10.19 -7.52 7.58
N ARG A 44 -9.84 -6.40 8.21
CA ARG A 44 -10.76 -5.52 8.94
C ARG A 44 -11.55 -4.61 8.01
N GLU A 45 -12.85 -4.51 8.23
CA GLU A 45 -13.77 -3.73 7.38
C GLU A 45 -13.50 -2.22 7.44
N GLU A 46 -12.85 -1.73 8.51
CA GLU A 46 -12.45 -0.33 8.63
C GLU A 46 -11.39 0.07 7.60
N THR A 47 -10.58 -0.87 7.12
CA THR A 47 -9.61 -0.60 6.05
C THR A 47 -10.35 -0.60 4.72
N LYS A 48 -10.33 0.53 4.01
CA LYS A 48 -11.04 0.72 2.73
C LYS A 48 -10.10 0.85 1.56
N CYS A 49 -8.93 1.46 1.75
CA CYS A 49 -7.96 1.71 0.69
C CYS A 49 -6.57 1.15 1.02
N PHE A 50 -6.05 0.36 0.10
CA PHE A 50 -4.73 -0.25 0.17
C PHE A 50 -3.85 0.27 -0.98
N ALA A 51 -2.71 0.87 -0.65
CA ALA A 51 -1.80 1.49 -1.62
C ALA A 51 -0.49 0.72 -1.76
N PHE A 52 -0.08 0.52 -3.02
CA PHE A 52 1.24 0.06 -3.38
C PHE A 52 2.10 1.26 -3.76
N LEU A 53 3.07 1.57 -2.91
CA LEU A 53 4.06 2.60 -3.19
C LEU A 53 5.26 1.95 -3.88
N ALA A 54 5.26 2.03 -5.21
CA ALA A 54 6.29 1.45 -6.05
C ALA A 54 7.52 2.35 -6.09
N GLY A 55 8.71 1.78 -5.89
CA GLY A 55 9.98 2.42 -6.24
C GLY A 55 10.43 2.02 -7.65
N HIS A 56 11.62 2.46 -8.06
CA HIS A 56 12.20 2.22 -9.39
C HIS A 56 12.33 0.72 -9.80
N GLU A 57 12.11 -0.23 -8.90
CA GLU A 57 12.34 -1.67 -9.12
C GLU A 57 11.07 -2.55 -9.00
N SER A 58 9.88 -1.97 -8.75
CA SER A 58 8.82 -2.67 -8.02
C SER A 58 7.66 -3.28 -8.84
N PHE A 59 7.82 -3.56 -10.14
CA PHE A 59 6.74 -4.17 -10.96
C PHE A 59 6.25 -5.52 -10.38
N ALA A 60 7.17 -6.39 -9.96
CA ALA A 60 6.85 -7.70 -9.40
C ALA A 60 6.17 -7.62 -8.02
N ALA A 61 6.51 -6.60 -7.22
CA ALA A 61 5.94 -6.41 -5.88
C ALA A 61 4.47 -6.00 -5.93
N ALA A 62 4.07 -5.19 -6.93
CA ALA A 62 2.68 -4.77 -7.11
C ALA A 62 1.77 -5.95 -7.44
N GLU A 63 2.20 -6.87 -8.31
CA GLU A 63 1.47 -8.09 -8.70
C GLU A 63 1.18 -9.00 -7.49
N GLY A 64 2.19 -9.24 -6.63
CA GLY A 64 2.03 -10.06 -5.43
C GLY A 64 1.06 -9.44 -4.43
N ALA A 65 1.13 -8.13 -4.27
CA ALA A 65 0.40 -7.45 -3.23
C ALA A 65 -1.08 -7.18 -3.61
N ILE A 66 -1.39 -7.02 -4.91
CA ILE A 66 -2.77 -7.06 -5.43
C ILE A 66 -3.40 -8.44 -5.20
N LYS A 67 -2.64 -9.53 -5.38
CA LYS A 67 -3.14 -10.89 -5.09
C LYS A 67 -3.49 -11.06 -3.61
N ILE A 68 -2.74 -10.43 -2.70
CA ILE A 68 -3.06 -10.43 -1.26
C ILE A 68 -4.40 -9.75 -1.01
N ALA A 69 -4.62 -8.56 -1.58
CA ALA A 69 -5.90 -7.86 -1.46
C ALA A 69 -7.07 -8.70 -2.01
N ALA A 70 -6.92 -9.27 -3.19
CA ALA A 70 -7.93 -10.13 -3.80
C ALA A 70 -8.24 -11.40 -2.99
N LYS A 71 -7.30 -11.90 -2.18
CA LYS A 71 -7.53 -13.01 -1.24
C LYS A 71 -8.28 -12.54 0.00
N ALA A 72 -7.93 -11.37 0.55
CA ALA A 72 -8.65 -10.77 1.67
C ALA A 72 -10.11 -10.48 1.29
N ASP A 73 -10.35 -9.95 0.08
CA ASP A 73 -11.69 -9.62 -0.43
C ASP A 73 -12.66 -10.79 -0.48
N LYS A 74 -12.17 -12.04 -0.47
CA LYS A 74 -13.04 -13.24 -0.44
C LYS A 74 -13.85 -13.38 0.84
N VAL A 75 -13.37 -12.80 1.94
CA VAL A 75 -14.01 -12.92 3.27
C VAL A 75 -14.49 -11.58 3.81
N ARG A 76 -14.29 -10.51 3.04
CA ARG A 76 -14.76 -9.16 3.35
C ARG A 76 -16.16 -8.92 2.80
N LYS A 77 -16.88 -8.00 3.43
CA LYS A 77 -18.16 -7.48 2.93
C LYS A 77 -17.95 -6.48 1.80
N GLU A 78 -16.96 -5.61 1.97
CA GLU A 78 -16.59 -4.62 0.95
C GLU A 78 -15.14 -4.86 0.47
N PRO A 79 -14.92 -5.00 -0.85
CA PRO A 79 -13.59 -5.22 -1.39
C PRO A 79 -12.69 -4.00 -1.18
N LEU A 80 -11.40 -4.24 -0.98
CA LEU A 80 -10.39 -3.20 -0.82
C LEU A 80 -10.20 -2.42 -2.13
N ARG A 81 -10.24 -1.09 -2.03
CA ARG A 81 -9.80 -0.22 -3.14
C ARG A 81 -8.29 -0.26 -3.21
N CYS A 82 -7.77 -0.82 -4.28
CA CYS A 82 -6.33 -0.97 -4.48
C CYS A 82 -5.81 0.16 -5.39
N ILE A 83 -4.75 0.84 -4.97
CA ILE A 83 -4.09 1.87 -5.78
C ILE A 83 -2.60 1.60 -5.92
N LEU A 84 -2.02 2.03 -7.05
CA LEU A 84 -0.58 2.14 -7.23
C LEU A 84 -0.20 3.62 -7.26
N ASN A 85 0.90 3.97 -6.60
CA ASN A 85 1.46 5.32 -6.54
C ASN A 85 2.99 5.22 -6.40
N GLY A 86 3.72 6.33 -6.59
CA GLY A 86 5.19 6.37 -6.52
C GLY A 86 5.90 6.16 -7.87
N LEU A 87 5.14 6.08 -8.97
CA LEU A 87 5.65 5.96 -10.32
C LEU A 87 5.61 7.30 -11.04
N GLY A 88 6.54 7.55 -11.97
CA GLY A 88 6.38 8.65 -12.93
C GLY A 88 5.17 8.43 -13.85
N LYS A 89 4.60 9.50 -14.41
CA LYS A 89 3.37 9.47 -15.22
C LYS A 89 3.45 8.51 -16.42
N ASP A 90 4.56 8.52 -17.15
CA ASP A 90 4.76 7.60 -18.28
C ASP A 90 4.84 6.14 -17.84
N ALA A 91 5.59 5.87 -16.75
CA ALA A 91 5.71 4.53 -16.20
C ALA A 91 4.35 4.01 -15.69
N ALA A 92 3.58 4.86 -15.00
CA ALA A 92 2.25 4.52 -14.54
C ALA A 92 1.31 4.18 -15.70
N GLN A 93 1.34 4.93 -16.80
CA GLN A 93 0.54 4.63 -17.99
C GLN A 93 0.91 3.28 -18.61
N ILE A 94 2.21 3.02 -18.82
CA ILE A 94 2.70 1.77 -19.40
C ILE A 94 2.31 0.57 -18.52
N ILE A 95 2.56 0.67 -17.21
CA ILE A 95 2.23 -0.38 -16.23
C ILE A 95 0.72 -0.64 -16.21
N SER A 96 -0.08 0.42 -16.28
CA SER A 96 -1.54 0.28 -16.33
C SER A 96 -1.99 -0.47 -17.57
N ARG A 97 -1.43 -0.12 -18.72
CA ARG A 97 -1.75 -0.77 -20.00
C ARG A 97 -1.36 -2.24 -20.03
N ILE A 98 -0.16 -2.58 -19.56
CA ILE A 98 0.33 -3.97 -19.56
C ILE A 98 -0.53 -4.85 -18.63
N ASN A 99 -0.93 -4.33 -17.48
CA ASN A 99 -1.67 -5.12 -16.49
C ASN A 99 -3.19 -5.06 -16.66
N GLY A 100 -3.71 -4.08 -17.42
CA GLY A 100 -5.15 -3.84 -17.55
C GLY A 100 -5.73 -3.04 -16.36
N PHE A 101 -4.92 -2.23 -15.68
CA PHE A 101 -5.39 -1.34 -14.62
C PHE A 101 -6.04 -0.07 -15.19
N THR A 102 -6.70 0.71 -14.35
CA THR A 102 -7.15 2.05 -14.71
C THR A 102 -6.02 3.04 -14.46
N TYR A 103 -5.51 3.65 -15.53
CA TYR A 103 -4.55 4.74 -15.43
C TYR A 103 -5.27 6.02 -15.02
N VAL A 104 -4.79 6.67 -13.96
CA VAL A 104 -5.31 7.96 -13.49
C VAL A 104 -4.20 8.99 -13.56
N GLN A 105 -4.32 9.90 -14.52
CA GLN A 105 -3.40 11.01 -14.69
C GLN A 105 -3.86 12.18 -13.83
N THR A 106 -2.94 12.71 -13.04
CA THR A 106 -3.18 13.88 -12.21
C THR A 106 -2.37 15.09 -12.66
N GLU A 107 -2.87 16.26 -12.29
CA GLU A 107 -2.18 17.53 -12.36
C GLU A 107 -2.24 18.15 -10.96
N PHE A 108 -1.06 18.48 -10.42
CA PHE A 108 -0.91 19.05 -9.10
C PHE A 108 -0.59 20.53 -9.20
N ASP A 109 -1.42 21.37 -8.60
CA ASP A 109 -1.17 22.80 -8.50
C ASP A 109 -0.25 23.07 -7.30
N TYR A 110 0.98 23.46 -7.59
CA TYR A 110 2.01 23.71 -6.58
C TYR A 110 1.74 24.92 -5.70
N PHE A 111 0.93 25.87 -6.17
CA PHE A 111 0.56 27.09 -5.43
C PHE A 111 -0.55 26.81 -4.43
N SER A 112 -1.63 26.15 -4.86
CA SER A 112 -2.77 25.84 -3.99
C SER A 112 -2.63 24.53 -3.21
N GLY A 113 -1.82 23.59 -3.70
CA GLY A 113 -1.74 22.23 -3.18
C GLY A 113 -2.89 21.33 -3.64
N GLU A 114 -3.70 21.75 -4.60
CA GLU A 114 -4.82 20.98 -5.12
C GLU A 114 -4.40 19.93 -6.16
N LEU A 115 -4.98 18.73 -6.07
CA LEU A 115 -4.76 17.64 -7.01
C LEU A 115 -6.00 17.41 -7.88
N LYS A 116 -5.85 17.63 -9.19
CA LYS A 116 -6.91 17.41 -10.18
C LYS A 116 -6.64 16.15 -10.97
N VAL A 117 -7.69 15.42 -11.32
CA VAL A 117 -7.60 14.29 -12.25
C VAL A 117 -7.91 14.82 -13.63
N VAL A 118 -6.95 14.72 -14.54
CA VAL A 118 -7.07 15.24 -15.91
C VAL A 118 -7.45 14.16 -16.90
N ARG A 119 -7.18 12.89 -16.59
CA ARG A 119 -7.48 11.77 -17.48
C ARG A 119 -7.63 10.47 -16.69
N GLU A 120 -8.64 9.68 -17.05
CA GLU A 120 -8.81 8.31 -16.58
C GLU A 120 -8.97 7.38 -17.78
N ILE A 121 -8.20 6.28 -17.82
CA ILE A 121 -8.27 5.28 -18.89
C ILE A 121 -8.29 3.89 -18.27
N ALA A 122 -9.42 3.19 -18.39
CA ALA A 122 -9.49 1.77 -18.09
C ALA A 122 -8.91 0.96 -19.25
N TYR A 123 -7.86 0.17 -19.00
CA TYR A 123 -7.26 -0.70 -20.02
C TYR A 123 -7.84 -2.13 -20.02
N SER A 124 -8.77 -2.44 -19.12
CA SER A 124 -9.56 -3.67 -19.13
C SER A 124 -10.96 -3.41 -18.57
N ASP A 125 -11.86 -4.39 -18.72
CA ASP A 125 -13.22 -4.34 -18.16
C ASP A 125 -13.39 -5.25 -16.92
N GLY A 126 -12.32 -5.95 -16.53
CA GLY A 126 -12.34 -6.96 -15.48
C GLY A 126 -12.03 -6.41 -14.08
N PRO A 127 -11.85 -7.31 -13.08
CA PRO A 127 -11.46 -6.93 -11.72
C PRO A 127 -10.16 -6.10 -11.67
N ARG A 128 -9.27 -6.27 -12.66
CA ARG A 128 -8.03 -5.50 -12.77
C ARG A 128 -8.27 -4.02 -13.04
N ALA A 129 -9.34 -3.66 -13.77
CA ALA A 129 -9.72 -2.27 -14.01
C ALA A 129 -10.04 -1.50 -12.71
N LYS A 130 -10.44 -2.20 -11.65
CA LYS A 130 -10.72 -1.59 -10.34
C LYS A 130 -9.47 -1.07 -9.63
N VAL A 131 -8.29 -1.53 -10.05
CA VAL A 131 -7.02 -1.03 -9.52
C VAL A 131 -6.69 0.28 -10.20
N ARG A 132 -6.54 1.35 -9.43
CA ARG A 132 -6.18 2.69 -9.95
C ARG A 132 -4.68 2.88 -9.87
N CYS A 133 -4.04 3.16 -10.99
CA CYS A 133 -2.60 3.38 -11.06
C CYS A 133 -2.35 4.86 -11.33
N TYR A 134 -1.78 5.54 -10.34
CA TYR A 134 -1.42 6.93 -10.39
C TYR A 134 0.05 7.10 -10.75
N GLY A 135 0.32 8.11 -11.57
CA GLY A 135 1.67 8.63 -11.75
C GLY A 135 1.80 10.00 -11.10
N ALA A 136 2.93 10.25 -10.45
CA ALA A 136 3.25 11.51 -9.80
C ALA A 136 4.58 12.05 -10.33
N ASP A 137 4.66 13.36 -10.54
CA ASP A 137 5.89 14.03 -10.96
C ASP A 137 6.86 14.20 -9.77
N ASP A 138 6.31 14.32 -8.56
CA ASP A 138 7.10 14.46 -7.34
C ASP A 138 6.42 13.86 -6.09
N VAL A 139 7.09 14.02 -4.94
CA VAL A 139 6.60 13.53 -3.65
C VAL A 139 5.33 14.25 -3.19
N ARG A 140 5.18 15.55 -3.48
CA ARG A 140 4.02 16.35 -3.04
C ARG A 140 2.75 15.89 -3.74
N GLU A 141 2.82 15.70 -5.06
CA GLU A 141 1.74 15.11 -5.85
C GLU A 141 1.43 13.69 -5.36
N GLY A 142 2.47 12.88 -5.12
CA GLY A 142 2.33 11.55 -4.56
C GLY A 142 1.59 11.53 -3.21
N VAL A 143 1.88 12.45 -2.29
CA VAL A 143 1.19 12.59 -1.00
C VAL A 143 -0.25 13.05 -1.19
N ALA A 144 -0.49 14.01 -2.09
CA ALA A 144 -1.84 14.46 -2.41
C ALA A 144 -2.72 13.33 -2.96
N ILE A 145 -2.15 12.41 -3.75
CA ILE A 145 -2.85 11.20 -4.23
C ILE A 145 -3.26 10.31 -3.04
N MET A 146 -2.38 10.12 -2.05
CA MET A 146 -2.69 9.31 -0.86
C MET A 146 -3.85 9.91 -0.06
N HIS A 147 -3.92 11.25 0.07
CA HIS A 147 -5.04 11.95 0.68
C HIS A 147 -6.33 11.82 -0.13
N LYS A 148 -6.26 12.03 -1.45
CA LYS A 148 -7.40 11.93 -2.36
C LYS A 148 -8.09 10.58 -2.23
N GLU A 149 -7.32 9.49 -2.20
CA GLU A 149 -7.85 8.14 -2.07
C GLU A 149 -8.16 7.71 -0.64
N SER A 150 -7.76 8.55 0.33
CA SER A 150 -7.88 8.29 1.75
C SER A 150 -7.24 6.96 2.15
N VAL A 151 -5.99 6.74 1.74
CA VAL A 151 -5.26 5.49 2.00
C VAL A 151 -5.18 5.18 3.50
N ASP A 152 -5.52 3.94 3.86
CA ASP A 152 -5.48 3.43 5.25
C ASP A 152 -4.25 2.57 5.49
N VAL A 153 -3.89 1.75 4.50
CA VAL A 153 -2.75 0.83 4.54
C VAL A 153 -1.90 1.03 3.29
N SER A 154 -0.58 1.04 3.44
CA SER A 154 0.33 0.95 2.30
C SER A 154 1.44 -0.08 2.49
N ILE A 155 1.96 -0.54 1.36
CA ILE A 155 3.19 -1.33 1.32
C ILE A 155 4.20 -0.69 0.36
N THR A 156 5.46 -0.61 0.78
CA THR A 156 6.56 -0.10 -0.04
C THR A 156 7.41 -1.24 -0.61
N GLY A 157 7.72 -1.16 -1.91
CA GLY A 157 8.31 -2.26 -2.69
C GLY A 157 9.81 -2.54 -2.51
N ASN A 158 10.50 -1.95 -1.54
CA ASN A 158 11.93 -2.20 -1.29
C ASN A 158 12.25 -1.83 0.17
N SER A 159 12.74 -2.75 1.00
CA SER A 159 12.92 -2.42 2.43
C SER A 159 13.79 -3.33 3.29
N THR A 160 14.83 -3.93 2.74
CA THR A 160 15.83 -4.56 3.62
C THR A 160 16.53 -3.50 4.49
N ASN A 161 16.57 -2.22 4.04
CA ASN A 161 17.14 -1.10 4.78
C ASN A 161 16.22 0.16 4.82
N PRO A 162 15.62 0.52 5.97
CA PRO A 162 14.75 1.70 6.10
C PRO A 162 15.49 3.04 5.94
N THR A 163 16.81 3.12 6.18
CA THR A 163 17.58 4.35 5.92
C THR A 163 17.85 4.59 4.43
N ARG A 164 17.73 3.55 3.59
CA ARG A 164 17.89 3.67 2.13
C ARG A 164 16.59 3.68 1.34
N PHE A 165 15.52 3.06 1.85
CA PHE A 165 14.37 2.69 1.01
C PHE A 165 12.99 3.06 1.56
N GLN A 166 12.89 3.94 2.56
CA GLN A 166 11.59 4.50 2.92
C GLN A 166 11.09 5.39 1.78
N HIS A 167 9.96 5.01 1.16
CA HIS A 167 9.37 5.83 0.12
C HIS A 167 8.96 7.19 0.72
N PRO A 168 9.44 8.34 0.20
CA PRO A 168 9.23 9.65 0.83
C PRO A 168 7.74 10.00 0.98
N VAL A 169 6.92 9.60 -0.01
CA VAL A 169 5.45 9.71 0.08
C VAL A 169 4.88 9.01 1.33
N ALA A 170 5.35 7.79 1.66
CA ALA A 170 4.86 7.07 2.84
C ALA A 170 5.21 7.80 4.14
N GLY A 171 6.45 8.32 4.22
CA GLY A 171 6.93 9.06 5.39
C GLY A 171 6.18 10.36 5.63
N THR A 172 6.06 11.19 4.59
CA THR A 172 5.32 12.46 4.65
C THR A 172 3.84 12.24 4.95
N TYR A 173 3.19 11.31 4.23
CA TYR A 173 1.77 11.01 4.46
C TYR A 173 1.52 10.44 5.88
N LYS A 174 2.43 9.64 6.44
CA LYS A 174 2.33 9.17 7.84
C LYS A 174 2.35 10.32 8.84
N LYS A 175 3.24 11.30 8.63
CA LYS A 175 3.32 12.48 9.47
C LYS A 175 2.01 13.28 9.43
N GLU A 176 1.53 13.59 8.23
CA GLU A 176 0.28 14.35 8.04
C GLU A 176 -0.95 13.62 8.60
N CYS A 177 -1.04 12.30 8.40
CA CYS A 177 -2.10 11.50 9.02
C CYS A 177 -2.07 11.58 10.55
N THR A 178 -0.88 11.56 11.14
CA THR A 178 -0.71 11.68 12.60
C THR A 178 -1.21 13.04 13.11
N GLU A 179 -0.86 14.12 12.41
CA GLU A 179 -1.32 15.49 12.72
C GLU A 179 -2.85 15.61 12.57
N MET A 180 -3.43 14.92 11.59
CA MET A 180 -4.87 14.86 11.35
C MET A 180 -5.61 13.85 12.25
N LYS A 181 -4.91 13.14 13.14
CA LYS A 181 -5.44 12.03 13.96
C LYS A 181 -6.10 10.92 13.12
N LYS A 182 -5.63 10.74 11.88
CA LYS A 182 -6.03 9.67 10.98
C LYS A 182 -5.12 8.46 11.20
N MET A 183 -5.72 7.29 11.37
CA MET A 183 -4.98 6.04 11.44
C MET A 183 -4.47 5.67 10.06
N TYR A 184 -3.15 5.52 9.93
CA TYR A 184 -2.48 5.04 8.72
C TYR A 184 -1.40 4.04 9.10
N PHE A 185 -1.38 2.91 8.39
CA PHE A 185 -0.38 1.86 8.57
C PHE A 185 0.45 1.72 7.30
N SER A 186 1.77 1.67 7.45
CA SER A 186 2.68 1.47 6.33
C SER A 186 3.69 0.41 6.71
N VAL A 187 3.88 -0.56 5.84
CA VAL A 187 4.86 -1.62 6.05
C VAL A 187 5.74 -1.75 4.81
N ALA A 188 6.90 -2.31 5.02
CA ALA A 188 7.94 -2.38 4.01
C ALA A 188 8.13 -3.85 3.61
N SER A 189 8.17 -4.14 2.29
CA SER A 189 7.99 -5.49 1.69
C SER A 189 9.00 -6.57 2.12
N GLY A 190 10.03 -6.24 2.90
CA GLY A 190 11.01 -7.21 3.41
C GLY A 190 11.31 -7.10 4.89
N GLY A 191 10.54 -6.34 5.67
CA GLY A 191 11.04 -5.86 6.96
C GLY A 191 10.11 -5.85 8.15
N GLY A 192 8.79 -6.12 8.01
CA GLY A 192 7.87 -6.27 9.14
C GLY A 192 7.80 -5.11 10.16
N THR A 193 8.49 -3.99 9.89
CA THR A 193 8.39 -2.75 10.66
C THR A 193 7.11 -2.04 10.24
N GLY A 194 6.02 -2.32 10.94
CA GLY A 194 4.75 -1.62 10.81
C GLY A 194 4.35 -1.00 12.14
#